data_AF-A0A5P9H259-F1
#
_entry.id   AF-A0A5P9H259-F1
#
_cell.length_a   1.000
_cell.length_b   1.000
_cell.length_c   1.000
_cell.angle_alpha   90.00
_cell.angle_beta   90.00
_cell.angle_gamma   90.00
#
_symmetry.space_group_name_H-M   'P 1'
#
loop_
_entity.id
_entity.type
_entity.pdbx_description
1 polymer ?
#
loop_
_entity_poly.entity_id
_entity_poly.type
_entity_poly.pdbx_seq_one_letter_code
_entity_poly.pdbx_strand_id
1 'polypeptide(L)'
;MGSVVHLDIPFRQTTRQARQSALIQCFARERRPETDVFWLKENAEVLNIMVSTGTTLPREALSPFDAVYDSLDRRLGFFPQYYRFLLSLGLDLEDLGLAGTKASRAAEWVASEGLVGAELSDLQRAEARRLCLRRGVDPVSGDAGLDDRLRAFGSRRATFALPNKKAAYELTHIVFYLSEYGQRDPDLPAAFVESLTFAGTIAFLEMNLDLLAEVCIALRFAGQVPPQTWERWLAAQARNFVLEADATGWMSDDYHPYLMVQWFLATAGLGGFGASLPEGGVRFTAPKPHAAPLRELSECIYRLDGVRNGDWSAMRNLVDPHLSLEARDVVEAAESAIDFDVFFHDFSRASAQEFLA
;
A
#
# COMPACT_ATOMS: atom_id res chain seq x y z
N MET A 1 -12.61 33.75 -44.10
CA MET A 1 -13.05 32.48 -43.49
C MET A 1 -11.81 31.82 -42.93
N GLY A 2 -11.66 31.80 -41.60
CA GLY A 2 -10.48 31.25 -40.93
C GLY A 2 -10.44 29.74 -41.08
N SER A 3 -9.30 29.21 -41.50
CA SER A 3 -9.05 27.77 -41.54
C SER A 3 -9.05 27.24 -40.10
N VAL A 4 -10.02 26.39 -39.77
CA VAL A 4 -10.00 25.60 -38.55
C VAL A 4 -8.97 24.49 -38.79
N VAL A 5 -7.80 24.62 -38.18
CA VAL A 5 -6.82 23.53 -38.12
C VAL A 5 -7.36 22.52 -37.12
N HIS A 6 -7.94 21.43 -37.60
CA HIS A 6 -8.16 20.24 -36.79
C HIS A 6 -6.78 19.65 -36.47
N LEU A 7 -6.29 19.87 -35.25
CA LEU A 7 -5.20 19.10 -34.69
C LEU A 7 -5.77 17.74 -34.28
N ASP A 8 -5.71 16.77 -35.20
CA ASP A 8 -5.79 15.35 -34.85
C ASP A 8 -4.55 14.99 -34.03
N ILE A 9 -4.58 15.30 -32.74
CA ILE A 9 -3.60 14.72 -31.80
C ILE A 9 -4.06 13.27 -31.61
N PRO A 10 -3.31 12.27 -32.09
CA PRO A 10 -3.70 10.88 -31.91
C PRO A 10 -3.72 10.60 -30.40
N PHE A 11 -4.91 10.32 -29.86
CA PHE A 11 -5.08 9.91 -28.48
C PHE A 11 -4.33 8.57 -28.31
N ARG A 12 -3.09 8.60 -27.82
CA ARG A 12 -2.20 7.42 -27.77
C ARG A 12 -2.61 6.39 -26.69
N GLN A 13 -3.59 6.72 -25.85
CA GLN A 13 -3.96 5.95 -24.65
C GLN A 13 -5.40 5.40 -24.68
N THR A 14 -5.80 4.79 -25.80
CA THR A 14 -7.15 4.22 -25.98
C THR A 14 -7.36 2.89 -25.25
N THR A 15 -6.30 2.18 -24.89
CA THR A 15 -6.36 0.89 -24.18
C THR A 15 -5.82 1.02 -22.76
N ARG A 16 -6.23 0.10 -21.86
CA ARG A 16 -5.67 -0.02 -20.50
C ARG A 16 -4.16 -0.21 -20.53
N GLN A 17 -3.68 -1.08 -21.41
CA GLN A 17 -2.24 -1.34 -21.58
C GLN A 17 -1.48 -0.08 -21.99
N ALA A 18 -2.04 0.76 -22.87
CA ALA A 18 -1.41 2.01 -23.26
C ALA A 18 -1.35 3.02 -22.10
N ARG A 19 -2.37 3.07 -21.24
CA ARG A 19 -2.37 3.91 -20.02
C ARG A 19 -1.38 3.42 -18.98
N GLN A 20 -1.28 2.11 -18.75
CA GLN A 20 -0.28 1.50 -17.88
C GLN A 20 1.14 1.75 -18.42
N SER A 21 1.35 1.62 -19.73
CA SER A 21 2.63 1.96 -20.38
C SER A 21 2.99 3.43 -20.18
N ALA A 22 2.02 4.34 -20.31
CA ALA A 22 2.23 5.76 -20.06
C ALA A 22 2.57 6.06 -18.59
N LEU A 23 1.91 5.38 -17.64
CA LEU A 23 2.23 5.49 -16.22
C LEU A 23 3.68 5.06 -15.94
N ILE A 24 4.10 3.93 -16.48
CA ILE A 24 5.47 3.44 -16.33
C ILE A 24 6.49 4.41 -16.93
N GLN A 25 6.21 4.96 -18.11
CA GLN A 25 7.07 5.96 -18.73
C GLN A 25 7.17 7.25 -17.89
N CYS A 26 6.05 7.70 -17.30
CA CYS A 26 6.01 8.84 -16.41
C CYS A 26 6.94 8.63 -15.19
N PHE A 27 6.83 7.48 -14.52
CA PHE A 27 7.67 7.16 -13.36
C PHE A 27 9.16 6.98 -13.73
N ALA A 28 9.43 6.37 -14.88
CA ALA A 28 10.79 6.09 -15.29
C ALA A 28 11.55 7.35 -15.75
N ARG A 29 10.86 8.30 -16.40
CA ARG A 29 11.51 9.42 -17.12
C ARG A 29 11.19 10.81 -16.59
N GLU A 30 9.97 11.03 -16.10
CA GLU A 30 9.43 12.37 -15.92
C GLU A 30 9.31 12.78 -14.44
N ARG A 31 9.16 11.81 -13.53
CA ARG A 31 9.00 12.09 -12.10
C ARG A 31 10.33 12.40 -11.41
N ARG A 32 11.27 11.46 -11.39
CA ARG A 32 12.54 11.63 -10.67
C ARG A 32 13.73 11.32 -11.57
N PRO A 33 14.89 11.96 -11.32
CA PRO A 33 16.12 11.55 -11.99
C PRO A 33 16.57 10.17 -11.47
N GLU A 34 17.13 9.36 -12.36
CA GLU A 34 17.62 8.00 -12.05
C GLU A 34 18.72 7.97 -10.96
N THR A 35 19.37 9.11 -10.71
CA THR A 35 20.38 9.27 -9.66
C THR A 35 19.80 9.45 -8.26
N ASP A 36 18.48 9.67 -8.12
CA ASP A 36 17.79 9.77 -6.84
C ASP A 36 17.40 8.37 -6.32
N VAL A 37 17.68 8.06 -5.05
CA VAL A 37 17.26 6.80 -4.43
C VAL A 37 15.73 6.64 -4.43
N PHE A 38 14.98 7.73 -4.37
CA PHE A 38 13.52 7.66 -4.45
C PHE A 38 13.04 7.25 -5.84
N TRP A 39 13.83 7.45 -6.89
CA TRP A 39 13.51 6.89 -8.21
C TRP A 39 13.47 5.36 -8.16
N LEU A 40 14.43 4.72 -7.47
CA LEU A 40 14.43 3.26 -7.29
C LEU A 40 13.19 2.79 -6.53
N LYS A 41 12.85 3.49 -5.44
CA LYS A 41 11.67 3.16 -4.64
C LYS A 41 10.39 3.24 -5.47
N GLU A 42 10.12 4.40 -6.09
CA GLU A 42 8.89 4.65 -6.85
C GLU A 42 8.76 3.69 -8.05
N ASN A 43 9.85 3.41 -8.76
CA ASN A 43 9.82 2.51 -9.91
C ASN A 43 9.70 1.03 -9.50
N ALA A 44 10.36 0.60 -8.41
CA ALA A 44 10.16 -0.76 -7.88
C ALA A 44 8.70 -0.97 -7.46
N GLU A 45 8.09 0.01 -6.82
CA GLU A 45 6.70 -0.05 -6.38
C GLU A 45 5.71 -0.15 -7.55
N VAL A 46 5.80 0.75 -8.55
CA VAL A 46 4.89 0.70 -9.69
C VAL A 46 5.05 -0.58 -10.51
N LEU A 47 6.27 -1.08 -10.71
CA LEU A 47 6.52 -2.33 -11.43
C LEU A 47 5.97 -3.53 -10.65
N ASN A 48 6.18 -3.57 -9.34
CA ASN A 48 5.65 -4.63 -8.48
C ASN A 48 4.11 -4.68 -8.49
N ILE A 49 3.44 -3.52 -8.50
CA ILE A 49 1.98 -3.45 -8.65
C ILE A 49 1.54 -4.01 -10.01
N MET A 50 2.27 -3.72 -11.10
CA MET A 50 1.94 -4.28 -12.42
C MET A 50 2.10 -5.81 -12.43
N VAL A 51 3.15 -6.35 -11.79
CA VAL A 51 3.34 -7.80 -11.63
C VAL A 51 2.20 -8.42 -10.83
N SER A 52 1.91 -7.88 -9.64
CA SER A 52 0.90 -8.44 -8.73
C SER A 52 -0.53 -8.37 -9.26
N THR A 53 -0.81 -7.43 -10.18
CA THR A 53 -2.10 -7.33 -10.88
C THR A 53 -2.18 -8.16 -12.15
N GLY A 54 -1.16 -8.96 -12.47
CA GLY A 54 -1.11 -9.79 -13.67
C GLY A 54 -1.08 -8.99 -14.98
N THR A 55 -0.55 -7.75 -14.94
CA THR A 55 -0.53 -6.88 -16.11
C THR A 55 0.45 -7.40 -17.16
N THR A 56 0.00 -7.48 -18.42
CA THR A 56 0.88 -7.74 -19.57
C THR A 56 1.24 -6.42 -20.26
N LEU A 57 2.54 -6.13 -20.39
CA LEU A 57 3.04 -4.90 -21.00
C LEU A 57 3.76 -5.19 -22.32
N PRO A 58 3.73 -4.25 -23.28
CA PRO A 58 4.57 -4.34 -24.46
C PRO A 58 6.02 -4.06 -24.07
N ARG A 59 6.98 -4.66 -24.78
CA ARG A 59 8.42 -4.54 -24.47
C ARG A 59 8.89 -3.08 -24.43
N GLU A 60 8.31 -2.24 -25.28
CA GLU A 60 8.61 -0.82 -25.40
C GLU A 60 8.28 -0.05 -24.11
N ALA A 61 7.27 -0.50 -23.34
CA ALA A 61 6.94 0.10 -22.05
C ALA A 61 8.08 -0.07 -21.02
N LEU A 62 8.86 -1.15 -21.13
CA LEU A 62 9.99 -1.45 -20.25
C LEU A 62 11.32 -0.87 -20.74
N SER A 63 11.39 -0.38 -21.98
CA SER A 63 12.61 0.20 -22.57
C SER A 63 13.28 1.30 -21.75
N PRO A 64 12.58 2.15 -20.97
CA PRO A 64 13.23 3.12 -20.10
C PRO A 64 14.18 2.51 -19.07
N PHE A 65 14.01 1.23 -18.71
CA PHE A 65 14.81 0.56 -17.68
C PHE A 65 16.01 -0.20 -18.22
N ASP A 66 16.20 -0.26 -19.54
CA ASP A 66 17.22 -1.10 -20.17
C ASP A 66 18.62 -0.81 -19.64
N ALA A 67 19.01 0.47 -19.56
CA ALA A 67 20.32 0.88 -19.03
C ALA A 67 20.52 0.53 -17.54
N VAL A 68 19.45 0.61 -16.74
CA VAL A 68 19.49 0.25 -15.31
C VAL A 68 19.61 -1.26 -15.15
N TYR A 69 18.82 -2.03 -15.92
CA TYR A 69 18.87 -3.48 -15.92
C TYR A 69 20.23 -4.01 -16.39
N ASP A 70 20.77 -3.47 -17.49
CA ASP A 70 22.09 -3.86 -18.01
C ASP A 70 23.20 -3.65 -16.98
N SER A 71 23.09 -2.59 -16.19
CA SER A 71 24.03 -2.24 -15.13
C SER A 71 23.69 -2.79 -13.74
N LEU A 72 22.67 -3.65 -13.61
CA LEU A 72 22.16 -4.16 -12.33
C LEU A 72 23.26 -4.76 -11.46
N ASP A 73 24.06 -5.69 -12.01
CA ASP A 73 25.15 -6.37 -11.28
C ASP A 73 26.17 -5.36 -10.71
N ARG A 74 26.53 -4.35 -11.51
CA ARG A 74 27.48 -3.29 -11.11
C ARG A 74 26.89 -2.42 -10.01
N ARG A 75 25.62 -2.03 -10.12
CA ARG A 75 24.92 -1.21 -9.12
C ARG A 75 24.79 -1.96 -7.80
N LEU A 76 24.43 -3.24 -7.87
CA LEU A 76 24.24 -4.09 -6.71
C LEU A 76 25.56 -4.27 -5.93
N GLY A 77 26.67 -4.53 -6.63
CA GLY A 77 27.99 -4.63 -6.01
C GLY A 77 28.52 -3.31 -5.44
N PHE A 78 28.15 -2.17 -6.01
CA PHE A 78 28.62 -0.85 -5.54
C PHE A 78 27.71 -0.24 -4.45
N PHE A 79 26.41 -0.51 -4.49
CA PHE A 79 25.41 0.01 -3.55
C PHE A 79 24.64 -1.11 -2.85
N PRO A 80 25.31 -2.01 -2.10
CA PRO A 80 24.66 -3.15 -1.44
C PRO A 80 23.57 -2.74 -0.45
N GLN A 81 23.64 -1.53 0.13
CA GLN A 81 22.60 -1.01 1.03
C GLN A 81 21.23 -0.80 0.36
N TYR A 82 21.16 -0.76 -0.97
CA TYR A 82 19.92 -0.61 -1.74
C TYR A 82 19.49 -1.91 -2.44
N TYR A 83 20.06 -3.05 -2.04
CA TYR A 83 19.85 -4.33 -2.73
C TYR A 83 18.38 -4.72 -2.86
N ARG A 84 17.52 -4.47 -1.84
CA ARG A 84 16.09 -4.81 -1.91
C ARG A 84 15.37 -4.09 -3.07
N PHE A 85 15.64 -2.79 -3.25
CA PHE A 85 15.05 -2.04 -4.37
C PHE A 85 15.62 -2.47 -5.72
N LEU A 86 16.95 -2.66 -5.81
CA LEU A 86 17.61 -3.10 -7.04
C LEU A 86 17.16 -4.50 -7.46
N LEU A 87 17.08 -5.42 -6.50
CA LEU A 87 16.63 -6.80 -6.71
C LEU A 87 15.15 -6.82 -7.08
N SER A 88 14.28 -6.10 -6.37
CA SER A 88 12.86 -6.00 -6.74
C SER A 88 12.68 -5.49 -8.16
N LEU A 89 13.35 -4.38 -8.52
CA LEU A 89 13.28 -3.81 -9.85
C LEU A 89 13.74 -4.81 -10.93
N GLY A 90 14.87 -5.49 -10.72
CA GLY A 90 15.36 -6.50 -11.66
C GLY A 90 14.39 -7.68 -11.82
N LEU A 91 13.85 -8.19 -10.71
CA LEU A 91 12.89 -9.29 -10.72
C LEU A 91 11.57 -8.88 -11.40
N ASP A 92 11.04 -7.69 -11.08
CA ASP A 92 9.77 -7.22 -11.62
C ASP A 92 9.87 -6.93 -13.12
N LEU A 93 11.01 -6.41 -13.60
CA LEU A 93 11.24 -6.27 -15.04
C LEU A 93 11.25 -7.61 -15.77
N GLU A 94 11.94 -8.61 -15.24
CA GLU A 94 11.98 -9.96 -15.83
C GLU A 94 10.58 -10.61 -15.83
N ASP A 95 9.86 -10.51 -14.72
CA ASP A 95 8.52 -11.08 -14.57
C ASP A 95 7.47 -10.35 -15.44
N LEU A 96 7.71 -9.08 -15.80
CA LEU A 96 6.91 -8.32 -16.78
C LEU A 96 7.31 -8.60 -18.25
N GLY A 97 8.31 -9.46 -18.49
CA GLY A 97 8.68 -9.94 -19.81
C GLY A 97 9.97 -9.36 -20.38
N LEU A 98 10.79 -8.64 -19.59
CA LEU A 98 12.14 -8.29 -20.00
C LEU A 98 13.02 -9.55 -20.03
N ALA A 99 13.57 -9.89 -21.19
CA ALA A 99 14.41 -11.07 -21.31
C ALA A 99 15.74 -10.91 -20.54
N GLY A 100 16.09 -11.91 -19.73
CA GLY A 100 17.38 -11.98 -19.06
C GLY A 100 17.35 -12.88 -17.83
N THR A 101 18.50 -12.95 -17.14
CA THR A 101 18.70 -13.75 -15.92
C THR A 101 19.52 -13.01 -14.87
N LYS A 102 19.61 -11.68 -14.98
CA LYS A 102 20.40 -10.86 -14.06
C LYS A 102 19.81 -10.89 -12.66
N ALA A 103 18.48 -10.90 -12.53
CA ALA A 103 17.84 -10.93 -11.22
C ALA A 103 18.06 -12.28 -10.50
N SER A 104 18.16 -13.41 -11.24
CA SER A 104 18.56 -14.70 -10.66
C SER A 104 19.96 -14.64 -10.05
N ARG A 105 20.94 -14.14 -10.81
CA ARG A 105 22.32 -13.98 -10.31
C ARG A 105 22.39 -12.98 -9.15
N ALA A 106 21.58 -11.93 -9.19
CA ALA A 106 21.47 -10.96 -8.11
C ALA A 106 20.92 -11.60 -6.82
N ALA A 107 19.89 -12.45 -6.91
CA ALA A 107 19.34 -13.17 -5.76
C ALA A 107 20.38 -14.13 -5.14
N GLU A 108 21.10 -14.88 -5.99
CA GLU A 108 22.20 -15.75 -5.54
C GLU A 108 23.31 -14.95 -4.84
N TRP A 109 23.70 -13.81 -5.40
CA TRP A 109 24.75 -12.95 -4.84
C TRP A 109 24.32 -12.33 -3.50
N VAL A 110 23.08 -11.82 -3.40
CA VAL A 110 22.51 -11.29 -2.14
C VAL A 110 22.57 -12.33 -1.03
N ALA A 111 22.25 -13.58 -1.35
CA ALA A 111 22.33 -14.69 -0.41
C ALA A 111 23.79 -15.06 -0.06
N SER A 112 24.69 -15.13 -1.05
CA SER A 112 26.09 -15.52 -0.81
C SER A 112 26.87 -14.49 0.01
N GLU A 113 26.60 -13.19 -0.19
CA GLU A 113 27.19 -12.11 0.60
C GLU A 113 26.54 -11.95 2.00
N GLY A 114 25.44 -12.67 2.26
CA GLY A 114 24.75 -12.61 3.55
C GLY A 114 24.13 -11.25 3.87
N LEU A 115 23.71 -10.48 2.85
CA LEU A 115 23.22 -9.11 3.04
C LEU A 115 22.01 -9.03 3.97
N VAL A 116 21.18 -10.08 3.99
CA VAL A 116 20.00 -10.16 4.87
C VAL A 116 20.37 -10.14 6.36
N GLY A 117 21.60 -10.54 6.71
CA GLY A 117 22.11 -10.46 8.07
C GLY A 117 22.23 -9.04 8.61
N ALA A 118 22.25 -8.02 7.74
CA ALA A 118 22.29 -6.61 8.12
C ALA A 118 20.90 -5.99 8.33
N GLU A 119 19.81 -6.71 8.02
CA GLU A 119 18.46 -6.18 8.19
C GLU A 119 18.12 -6.01 9.67
N LEU A 120 17.44 -4.90 10.00
CA LEU A 120 17.17 -4.51 11.38
C LEU A 120 15.90 -5.17 11.92
N SER A 121 14.89 -5.37 11.08
CA SER A 121 13.60 -5.92 11.49
C SER A 121 13.24 -7.21 10.77
N ASP A 122 12.35 -7.98 11.39
CA ASP A 122 11.79 -9.19 10.77
C ASP A 122 11.02 -8.86 9.49
N LEU A 123 10.36 -7.70 9.42
CA LEU A 123 9.69 -7.25 8.20
C LEU A 123 10.66 -7.10 7.03
N GLN A 124 11.82 -6.50 7.28
CA GLN A 124 12.86 -6.32 6.25
C GLN A 124 13.48 -7.67 5.84
N ARG A 125 13.69 -8.59 6.80
CA ARG A 125 14.14 -9.97 6.50
C ARG A 125 13.12 -10.73 5.66
N ALA A 126 11.83 -10.55 5.93
CA ALA A 126 10.74 -11.18 5.19
C ALA A 126 10.66 -10.67 3.76
N GLU A 127 10.80 -9.36 3.55
CA GLU A 127 10.91 -8.77 2.21
C GLU A 127 12.09 -9.36 1.44
N ALA A 128 13.28 -9.38 2.06
CA ALA A 128 14.49 -9.92 1.44
C ALA A 128 14.37 -11.41 1.09
N ARG A 129 13.81 -12.20 2.01
CA ARG A 129 13.48 -13.62 1.78
C ARG A 129 12.56 -13.78 0.59
N ARG A 130 11.45 -13.03 0.55
CA ARG A 130 10.47 -13.08 -0.54
C ARG A 130 11.09 -12.73 -1.89
N LEU A 131 11.93 -11.71 -1.95
CA LEU A 131 12.63 -11.32 -3.17
C LEU A 131 13.55 -12.45 -3.69
N CYS A 132 14.34 -13.08 -2.83
CA CYS A 132 15.25 -14.14 -3.24
C CYS A 132 14.52 -15.44 -3.59
N LEU A 133 13.43 -15.76 -2.88
CA LEU A 133 12.61 -16.96 -3.12
C LEU A 133 11.95 -16.97 -4.51
N ARG A 134 11.71 -15.80 -5.13
CA ARG A 134 11.25 -15.68 -6.52
C ARG A 134 12.20 -16.33 -7.54
N ARG A 135 13.43 -16.64 -7.14
CA ARG A 135 14.44 -17.36 -7.93
C ARG A 135 14.94 -18.62 -7.21
N GLY A 136 14.18 -19.14 -6.24
CA GLY A 136 14.46 -20.40 -5.56
C GLY A 136 15.56 -20.32 -4.49
N VAL A 137 15.97 -19.13 -4.07
CA VAL A 137 17.04 -18.93 -3.08
C VAL A 137 16.43 -18.48 -1.76
N ASP A 138 16.65 -19.22 -0.67
CA ASP A 138 16.21 -18.82 0.67
C ASP A 138 17.40 -18.26 1.50
N PRO A 139 17.56 -16.93 1.58
CA PRO A 139 18.69 -16.29 2.26
C PRO A 139 18.56 -16.33 3.80
N VAL A 140 17.42 -16.81 4.33
CA VAL A 140 17.15 -16.93 5.77
C VAL A 140 16.72 -18.34 6.13
N SER A 141 17.16 -19.35 5.36
CA SER A 141 16.86 -20.77 5.62
C SER A 141 17.22 -21.26 7.03
N GLY A 142 18.11 -20.56 7.75
CA GLY A 142 18.43 -20.82 9.16
C GLY A 142 17.48 -20.20 10.19
N ASP A 143 16.57 -19.29 9.81
CA ASP A 143 15.60 -18.63 10.70
C ASP A 143 14.19 -19.17 10.47
N ALA A 144 13.94 -20.39 10.98
CA ALA A 144 12.64 -21.03 10.85
C ALA A 144 11.49 -20.29 11.58
N GLY A 145 11.81 -19.38 12.51
CA GLY A 145 10.81 -18.68 13.33
C GLY A 145 10.37 -17.32 12.77
N LEU A 146 10.91 -16.87 11.64
CA LEU A 146 10.61 -15.55 11.07
C LEU A 146 9.10 -15.35 10.87
N ASP A 147 8.46 -16.27 10.16
CA ASP A 147 7.05 -16.22 9.80
C ASP A 147 6.13 -16.27 11.04
N ASP A 148 6.53 -17.01 12.07
CA ASP A 148 5.81 -17.10 13.35
C ASP A 148 5.87 -15.77 14.10
N ARG A 149 7.03 -15.11 14.15
CA ARG A 149 7.17 -13.79 14.81
C ARG A 149 6.33 -12.72 14.13
N LEU A 150 6.25 -12.75 12.79
CA LEU A 150 5.40 -11.83 12.03
C LEU A 150 3.91 -12.06 12.30
N ARG A 151 3.46 -13.33 12.31
CA ARG A 151 2.07 -13.67 12.66
C ARG A 151 1.75 -13.31 14.10
N ALA A 152 2.68 -13.54 15.03
CA ALA A 152 2.53 -13.18 16.43
C ALA A 152 2.40 -11.66 16.61
N PHE A 153 3.21 -10.87 15.91
CA PHE A 153 3.08 -9.41 15.90
C PHE A 153 1.71 -8.97 15.36
N GLY A 154 1.33 -9.48 14.19
CA GLY A 154 0.06 -9.10 13.57
C GLY A 154 -1.18 -9.63 14.29
N SER A 155 -1.04 -10.58 15.22
CA SER A 155 -2.14 -11.08 16.06
C SER A 155 -2.40 -10.25 17.32
N ARG A 156 -1.65 -9.16 17.55
CA ARG A 156 -1.80 -8.28 18.73
C ARG A 156 -2.93 -7.28 18.53
N ARG A 157 -4.19 -7.74 18.50
CA ARG A 157 -5.36 -6.89 18.17
C ARG A 157 -5.41 -5.53 18.89
N ALA A 158 -5.09 -5.48 20.18
CA ALA A 158 -5.12 -4.24 20.96
C ALA A 158 -4.12 -3.17 20.45
N THR A 159 -3.04 -3.60 19.78
CA THR A 159 -2.09 -2.69 19.11
C THR A 159 -2.73 -2.01 17.89
N PHE A 160 -3.62 -2.71 17.19
CA PHE A 160 -4.24 -2.26 15.94
C PHE A 160 -5.62 -1.60 16.14
N ALA A 161 -6.18 -1.71 17.35
CA ALA A 161 -7.30 -0.90 17.79
C ALA A 161 -6.90 0.55 18.11
N LEU A 162 -5.63 0.94 17.99
CA LEU A 162 -5.14 2.28 18.33
C LEU A 162 -4.57 3.01 17.10
N PRO A 163 -4.66 4.36 17.05
CA PRO A 163 -4.04 5.15 15.98
C PRO A 163 -2.52 5.03 15.97
N ASN A 164 -1.99 4.04 15.24
CA ASN A 164 -0.57 3.84 15.01
C ASN A 164 -0.31 3.49 13.55
N LYS A 165 -0.15 4.54 12.71
CA LYS A 165 0.05 4.40 11.27
C LYS A 165 1.18 3.44 10.92
N LYS A 166 2.33 3.60 11.59
CA LYS A 166 3.50 2.77 11.30
C LYS A 166 3.20 1.29 11.49
N ALA A 167 2.60 0.92 12.63
CA ALA A 167 2.24 -0.47 12.88
C ALA A 167 1.22 -0.98 11.85
N ALA A 168 0.24 -0.16 11.46
CA ALA A 168 -0.77 -0.54 10.48
C ALA A 168 -0.18 -0.81 9.07
N TYR A 169 0.76 0.00 8.59
CA TYR A 169 1.48 -0.29 7.33
C TYR A 169 2.39 -1.53 7.46
N GLU A 170 3.05 -1.71 8.60
CA GLU A 170 3.83 -2.95 8.80
C GLU A 170 2.93 -4.18 8.81
N LEU A 171 1.70 -4.08 9.34
CA LEU A 171 0.70 -5.15 9.32
C LEU A 171 0.31 -5.57 7.90
N THR A 172 0.02 -4.61 7.01
CA THR A 172 -0.33 -4.88 5.60
C THR A 172 0.86 -5.49 4.85
N HIS A 173 2.07 -4.95 5.06
CA HIS A 173 3.28 -5.47 4.43
C HIS A 173 3.63 -6.90 4.85
N ILE A 174 3.35 -7.30 6.09
CA ILE A 174 3.48 -8.70 6.52
C ILE A 174 2.62 -9.60 5.63
N VAL A 175 1.36 -9.22 5.39
CA VAL A 175 0.47 -9.99 4.51
C VAL A 175 0.99 -10.00 3.09
N PHE A 176 1.47 -8.86 2.56
CA PHE A 176 2.04 -8.79 1.21
C PHE A 176 3.24 -9.73 1.04
N TYR A 177 4.14 -9.83 2.03
CA TYR A 177 5.28 -10.73 1.91
C TYR A 177 4.91 -12.19 2.13
N LEU A 178 4.08 -12.50 3.12
CA LEU A 178 3.66 -13.88 3.41
C LEU A 178 2.81 -14.49 2.29
N SER A 179 1.98 -13.68 1.63
CA SER A 179 1.17 -14.09 0.47
C SER A 179 1.91 -14.02 -0.86
N GLU A 180 3.18 -13.59 -0.86
CA GLU A 180 3.95 -13.29 -2.08
C GLU A 180 3.25 -12.29 -3.02
N TYR A 181 2.58 -11.29 -2.44
CA TYR A 181 1.71 -10.32 -3.11
C TYR A 181 0.50 -11.02 -3.78
N GLY A 182 -0.18 -11.87 -3.01
CA GLY A 182 -1.42 -12.54 -3.41
C GLY A 182 -1.26 -13.80 -4.25
N GLN A 183 -0.03 -14.32 -4.42
CA GLN A 183 0.24 -15.54 -5.19
C GLN A 183 -0.02 -16.82 -4.39
N ARG A 184 -0.07 -16.74 -3.05
CA ARG A 184 -0.35 -17.87 -2.18
C ARG A 184 -1.12 -17.44 -0.93
N ASP A 185 -1.73 -18.42 -0.27
CA ASP A 185 -2.37 -18.22 1.03
C ASP A 185 -1.31 -17.87 2.10
N PRO A 186 -1.43 -16.72 2.78
CA PRO A 186 -0.53 -16.33 3.86
C PRO A 186 -0.74 -17.12 5.16
N ASP A 187 -1.73 -18.02 5.29
CA ASP A 187 -2.00 -18.80 6.51
C ASP A 187 -2.07 -17.91 7.76
N LEU A 188 -2.97 -16.93 7.73
CA LEU A 188 -3.14 -15.97 8.82
C LEU A 188 -4.06 -16.53 9.90
N PRO A 189 -3.69 -16.44 11.19
CA PRO A 189 -4.59 -16.77 12.28
C PRO A 189 -5.75 -15.76 12.36
N ALA A 190 -6.88 -16.17 12.92
CA ALA A 190 -8.07 -15.32 13.05
C ALA A 190 -7.81 -13.98 13.76
N ALA A 191 -6.94 -13.97 14.79
CA ALA A 191 -6.56 -12.76 15.50
C ALA A 191 -5.78 -11.74 14.63
N PHE A 192 -5.07 -12.21 13.60
CA PHE A 192 -4.43 -11.34 12.62
C PHE A 192 -5.49 -10.70 11.72
N VAL A 193 -6.47 -11.47 11.25
CA VAL A 193 -7.59 -10.95 10.45
C VAL A 193 -8.38 -9.92 11.25
N GLU A 194 -8.62 -10.15 12.55
CA GLU A 194 -9.24 -9.16 13.45
C GLU A 194 -8.40 -7.88 13.54
N SER A 195 -7.07 -8.01 13.61
CA SER A 195 -6.15 -6.87 13.62
C SER A 195 -6.18 -6.07 12.31
N LEU A 196 -6.29 -6.73 11.14
CA LEU A 196 -6.51 -6.05 9.86
C LEU A 196 -7.84 -5.29 9.86
N THR A 197 -8.90 -5.89 10.40
CA THR A 197 -10.20 -5.24 10.53
C THR A 197 -10.11 -4.01 11.42
N PHE A 198 -9.41 -4.07 12.55
CA PHE A 198 -9.24 -2.91 13.43
C PHE A 198 -8.40 -1.80 12.78
N ALA A 199 -7.28 -2.16 12.14
CA ALA A 199 -6.46 -1.21 11.41
C ALA A 199 -7.26 -0.55 10.26
N GLY A 200 -8.10 -1.32 9.57
CA GLY A 200 -9.02 -0.82 8.54
C GLY A 200 -10.06 0.16 9.09
N THR A 201 -10.65 -0.14 10.25
CA THR A 201 -11.58 0.78 10.93
C THR A 201 -10.90 2.10 11.31
N ILE A 202 -9.68 2.03 11.85
CA ILE A 202 -8.88 3.24 12.15
C ILE A 202 -8.59 4.03 10.86
N ALA A 203 -8.15 3.36 9.79
CA ALA A 203 -7.86 4.00 8.51
C ALA A 203 -9.12 4.67 7.91
N PHE A 204 -10.27 4.01 8.00
CA PHE A 204 -11.55 4.53 7.53
C PHE A 204 -12.00 5.76 8.34
N LEU A 205 -11.94 5.70 9.68
CA LEU A 205 -12.25 6.84 10.56
C LEU A 205 -11.26 8.01 10.37
N GLU A 206 -10.02 7.73 9.98
CA GLU A 206 -9.03 8.74 9.63
C GLU A 206 -9.25 9.33 8.23
N MET A 207 -10.12 8.73 7.41
CA MET A 207 -10.28 9.04 5.98
C MET A 207 -8.96 8.83 5.20
N ASN A 208 -8.15 7.86 5.63
CA ASN A 208 -6.86 7.54 5.04
C ASN A 208 -7.02 6.56 3.86
N LEU A 209 -7.04 7.10 2.65
CA LEU A 209 -7.17 6.34 1.39
C LEU A 209 -6.10 5.27 1.23
N ASP A 210 -4.88 5.65 1.55
CA ASP A 210 -3.67 4.87 1.28
C ASP A 210 -3.67 3.59 2.10
N LEU A 211 -3.73 3.75 3.43
CA LEU A 211 -3.76 2.63 4.36
C LEU A 211 -5.02 1.78 4.21
N LEU A 212 -6.19 2.39 3.97
CA LEU A 212 -7.42 1.62 3.80
C LEU A 212 -7.38 0.75 2.54
N ALA A 213 -6.81 1.27 1.45
CA ALA A 213 -6.60 0.49 0.23
C ALA A 213 -5.67 -0.70 0.50
N GLU A 214 -4.55 -0.49 1.18
CA GLU A 214 -3.65 -1.59 1.57
C GLU A 214 -4.32 -2.64 2.46
N VAL A 215 -5.13 -2.23 3.45
CA VAL A 215 -5.89 -3.17 4.30
C VAL A 215 -6.86 -3.99 3.47
N CYS A 216 -7.61 -3.36 2.55
CA CYS A 216 -8.51 -4.08 1.65
C CYS A 216 -7.78 -5.09 0.75
N ILE A 217 -6.59 -4.73 0.26
CA ILE A 217 -5.74 -5.64 -0.53
C ILE A 217 -5.25 -6.81 0.34
N ALA A 218 -4.75 -6.51 1.54
CA ALA A 218 -4.27 -7.51 2.49
C ALA A 218 -5.37 -8.51 2.88
N LEU A 219 -6.58 -8.03 3.17
CA LEU A 219 -7.74 -8.89 3.43
C LEU A 219 -8.02 -9.82 2.25
N ARG A 220 -8.02 -9.30 1.01
CA ARG A 220 -8.21 -10.13 -0.20
C ARG A 220 -7.12 -11.17 -0.40
N PHE A 221 -5.85 -10.81 -0.16
CA PHE A 221 -4.73 -11.75 -0.24
C PHE A 221 -4.78 -12.83 0.84
N ALA A 222 -5.44 -12.55 1.98
CA ALA A 222 -5.74 -13.52 3.02
C ALA A 222 -7.06 -14.30 2.79
N GLY A 223 -7.64 -14.22 1.59
CA GLY A 223 -8.91 -14.89 1.25
C GLY A 223 -10.13 -14.32 1.95
N GLN A 224 -10.02 -13.14 2.59
CA GLN A 224 -11.11 -12.46 3.28
C GLN A 224 -11.81 -11.46 2.34
N VAL A 225 -13.06 -11.15 2.65
CA VAL A 225 -13.84 -10.12 1.95
C VAL A 225 -13.77 -8.82 2.77
N PRO A 226 -13.21 -7.73 2.23
CA PRO A 226 -13.24 -6.44 2.93
C PRO A 226 -14.67 -5.94 3.17
N PRO A 227 -14.93 -5.20 4.27
CA PRO A 227 -16.20 -4.54 4.50
C PRO A 227 -16.65 -3.69 3.30
N GLN A 228 -17.88 -3.92 2.84
CA GLN A 228 -18.41 -3.27 1.64
C GLN A 228 -18.46 -1.74 1.76
N THR A 229 -18.65 -1.22 2.98
CA THR A 229 -18.60 0.21 3.28
C THR A 229 -17.27 0.82 2.86
N TRP A 230 -16.16 0.16 3.18
CA TRP A 230 -14.81 0.63 2.83
C TRP A 230 -14.57 0.58 1.32
N GLU A 231 -14.95 -0.51 0.68
CA GLU A 231 -14.76 -0.68 -0.77
C GLU A 231 -15.55 0.35 -1.58
N ARG A 232 -16.82 0.59 -1.20
CA ARG A 232 -17.65 1.62 -1.83
C ARG A 232 -17.06 3.00 -1.66
N TRP A 233 -16.55 3.30 -0.46
CA TRP A 233 -15.91 4.58 -0.19
C TRP A 233 -14.64 4.74 -1.04
N LEU A 234 -13.71 3.77 -1.04
CA LEU A 234 -12.50 3.80 -1.88
C LEU A 234 -12.84 3.97 -3.37
N ALA A 235 -13.82 3.22 -3.88
CA ALA A 235 -14.25 3.33 -5.28
C ALA A 235 -14.90 4.69 -5.61
N ALA A 236 -15.54 5.34 -4.63
CA ALA A 236 -16.04 6.70 -4.79
C ALA A 236 -14.89 7.71 -4.83
N GLN A 237 -13.90 7.57 -3.95
CA GLN A 237 -12.76 8.49 -3.89
C GLN A 237 -11.82 8.37 -5.09
N ALA A 238 -11.69 7.18 -5.68
CA ALA A 238 -10.89 6.96 -6.89
C ALA A 238 -11.27 7.89 -8.05
N ARG A 239 -12.55 8.28 -8.15
CA ARG A 239 -13.05 9.18 -9.20
C ARG A 239 -12.71 10.66 -8.97
N ASN A 240 -12.24 11.01 -7.78
CA ASN A 240 -11.94 12.38 -7.37
C ASN A 240 -10.44 12.71 -7.41
N PHE A 241 -9.59 11.76 -7.81
CA PHE A 241 -8.19 12.05 -8.07
C PHE A 241 -8.04 12.97 -9.28
N VAL A 242 -7.15 13.95 -9.15
CA VAL A 242 -6.82 14.89 -10.22
C VAL A 242 -5.39 14.62 -10.70
N LEU A 243 -5.24 14.39 -12.00
CA LEU A 243 -3.96 14.15 -12.68
C LEU A 243 -3.71 15.31 -13.65
N GLU A 244 -2.70 16.12 -13.37
CA GLU A 244 -2.38 17.33 -14.13
C GLU A 244 -0.93 17.32 -14.61
N ALA A 245 -0.70 17.94 -15.77
CA ALA A 245 0.65 18.13 -16.29
C ALA A 245 1.40 19.11 -15.38
N ASP A 246 2.49 18.65 -14.77
CA ASP A 246 3.41 19.48 -13.99
C ASP A 246 4.81 18.85 -13.96
N ALA A 247 5.76 19.49 -14.65
CA ALA A 247 7.16 19.06 -14.71
C ALA A 247 7.92 19.22 -13.38
N THR A 248 7.36 19.95 -12.42
CA THR A 248 7.99 20.28 -11.13
C THR A 248 7.21 19.76 -9.92
N GLY A 249 5.98 19.28 -10.16
CA GLY A 249 5.00 18.96 -9.13
C GLY A 249 5.23 17.65 -8.37
N TRP A 250 6.25 16.87 -8.73
CA TRP A 250 6.54 15.55 -8.17
C TRP A 250 7.22 15.54 -6.80
N MET A 251 7.78 16.67 -6.33
CA MET A 251 8.57 16.70 -5.09
C MET A 251 7.74 16.41 -3.83
N SER A 252 6.41 16.56 -3.89
CA SER A 252 5.47 16.22 -2.81
C SER A 252 4.04 16.17 -3.35
N ASP A 253 3.67 15.06 -3.99
CA ASP A 253 2.33 14.80 -4.50
C ASP A 253 1.73 13.49 -3.97
N ASP A 254 0.48 13.19 -4.33
CA ASP A 254 -0.28 12.06 -3.81
C ASP A 254 -0.20 10.82 -4.71
N TYR A 255 0.97 10.54 -5.31
CA TYR A 255 1.12 9.40 -6.21
C TYR A 255 0.92 8.06 -5.48
N HIS A 256 1.39 7.92 -4.25
CA HIS A 256 1.31 6.65 -3.50
C HIS A 256 -0.14 6.30 -3.14
N PRO A 257 -0.94 7.21 -2.55
CA PRO A 257 -2.38 6.99 -2.40
C PRO A 257 -3.08 6.68 -3.73
N TYR A 258 -2.69 7.33 -4.82
CA TYR A 258 -3.22 7.00 -6.15
C TYR A 258 -2.87 5.55 -6.53
N LEU A 259 -1.60 5.13 -6.43
CA LEU A 259 -1.19 3.76 -6.74
C LEU A 259 -1.93 2.73 -5.88
N MET A 260 -2.04 2.95 -4.57
CA MET A 260 -2.72 2.01 -3.66
C MET A 260 -4.20 1.88 -3.99
N VAL A 261 -4.91 2.99 -4.23
CA VAL A 261 -6.34 2.95 -4.62
C VAL A 261 -6.52 2.25 -5.97
N GLN A 262 -5.66 2.51 -6.95
CA GLN A 262 -5.76 1.87 -8.26
C GLN A 262 -5.39 0.38 -8.21
N TRP A 263 -4.44 0.00 -7.35
CA TRP A 263 -4.10 -1.40 -7.06
C TRP A 263 -5.28 -2.10 -6.39
N PHE A 264 -5.92 -1.48 -5.39
CA PHE A 264 -7.12 -1.99 -4.76
C PHE A 264 -8.22 -2.25 -5.79
N LEU A 265 -8.52 -1.29 -6.68
CA LEU A 265 -9.54 -1.47 -7.72
C LEU A 265 -9.21 -2.66 -8.64
N ALA A 266 -7.93 -2.85 -8.99
CA ALA A 266 -7.49 -3.96 -9.82
C ALA A 266 -7.67 -5.30 -9.12
N THR A 267 -7.23 -5.39 -7.87
CA THR A 267 -7.34 -6.58 -7.02
C THR A 267 -8.79 -6.92 -6.70
N ALA A 268 -9.68 -5.93 -6.59
CA ALA A 268 -11.11 -6.11 -6.35
C ALA A 268 -11.91 -6.43 -7.64
N GLY A 269 -11.27 -6.45 -8.82
CA GLY A 269 -11.95 -6.65 -10.09
C GLY A 269 -12.83 -5.46 -10.54
N LEU A 270 -12.64 -4.28 -9.94
CA LEU A 270 -13.39 -3.06 -10.21
C LEU A 270 -12.75 -2.19 -11.31
N GLY A 271 -11.68 -2.68 -11.95
CA GLY A 271 -10.89 -1.92 -12.92
C GLY A 271 -9.62 -1.39 -12.30
N GLY A 272 -9.29 -0.11 -12.50
CA GLY A 272 -8.03 0.47 -12.02
C GLY A 272 -7.04 0.75 -13.15
N PHE A 273 -6.20 1.75 -12.94
CA PHE A 273 -5.28 2.30 -13.95
C PHE A 273 -5.97 2.72 -15.25
N GLY A 274 -7.23 3.18 -15.12
CA GLY A 274 -8.07 3.55 -16.26
C GLY A 274 -7.93 5.02 -16.70
N ALA A 275 -7.25 5.87 -15.94
CA ALA A 275 -7.09 7.28 -16.26
C ALA A 275 -6.04 7.48 -17.37
N SER A 276 -6.30 8.44 -18.27
CA SER A 276 -5.28 8.90 -19.21
C SER A 276 -4.30 9.82 -18.49
N LEU A 277 -3.01 9.67 -18.77
CA LEU A 277 -1.98 10.55 -18.24
C LEU A 277 -1.71 11.70 -19.22
N PRO A 278 -1.56 12.94 -18.71
CA PRO A 278 -1.07 14.05 -19.52
C PRO A 278 0.36 13.79 -20.01
N GLU A 279 0.78 14.50 -21.07
CA GLU A 279 2.15 14.43 -21.56
C GLU A 279 3.12 15.16 -20.61
N GLY A 280 4.31 14.59 -20.41
CA GLY A 280 5.35 15.13 -19.52
C GLY A 280 5.20 14.70 -18.05
N GLY A 281 5.81 15.47 -17.14
CA GLY A 281 5.66 15.28 -15.70
C GLY A 281 4.20 15.39 -15.25
N VAL A 282 3.80 14.55 -14.30
CA VAL A 282 2.42 14.47 -13.80
C VAL A 282 2.40 14.68 -12.29
N ARG A 283 1.53 15.57 -11.82
CA ARG A 283 1.15 15.72 -10.41
C ARG A 283 -0.10 14.90 -10.13
N PHE A 284 -0.06 14.08 -9.09
CA PHE A 284 -1.22 13.38 -8.55
C PHE A 284 -1.78 14.14 -7.34
N THR A 285 -3.07 14.44 -7.34
CA THR A 285 -3.74 15.07 -6.18
C THR A 285 -4.90 14.21 -5.71
N ALA A 286 -4.85 13.79 -4.45
CA ALA A 286 -5.92 13.03 -3.80
C ALA A 286 -7.06 13.96 -3.36
N PRO A 287 -8.30 13.44 -3.26
CA PRO A 287 -9.39 14.21 -2.65
C PRO A 287 -9.07 14.49 -1.18
N LYS A 288 -9.28 15.74 -0.75
CA LYS A 288 -9.02 16.13 0.63
C LYS A 288 -10.24 15.80 1.51
N PRO A 289 -10.05 15.16 2.68
CA PRO A 289 -11.15 14.92 3.59
C PRO A 289 -11.69 16.25 4.13
N HIS A 290 -13.02 16.35 4.23
CA HIS A 290 -13.71 17.52 4.80
C HIS A 290 -14.03 17.37 6.29
N ALA A 291 -13.78 16.19 6.87
CA ALA A 291 -14.02 15.87 8.28
C ALA A 291 -12.82 15.12 8.87
N ALA A 292 -12.74 15.05 10.20
CA ALA A 292 -11.72 14.26 10.92
C ALA A 292 -12.34 13.36 12.00
N PRO A 293 -13.14 12.34 11.63
CA PRO A 293 -13.91 11.52 12.57
C PRO A 293 -13.05 10.90 13.66
N LEU A 294 -11.92 10.29 13.30
CA LEU A 294 -11.01 9.67 14.28
C LEU A 294 -10.49 10.67 15.31
N ARG A 295 -10.17 11.89 14.89
CA ARG A 295 -9.67 12.95 15.78
C ARG A 295 -10.76 13.41 16.73
N GLU A 296 -11.94 13.72 16.21
CA GLU A 296 -13.08 14.16 17.03
C GLU A 296 -13.49 13.08 18.06
N LEU A 297 -13.58 11.83 17.62
CA LEU A 297 -13.86 10.68 18.47
C LEU A 297 -12.78 10.50 19.55
N SER A 298 -11.50 10.56 19.18
CA SER A 298 -10.38 10.41 20.12
C SER A 298 -10.32 11.54 21.14
N GLU A 299 -10.54 12.79 20.71
CA GLU A 299 -10.59 13.96 21.60
C GLU A 299 -11.77 13.86 22.57
N CYS A 300 -12.94 13.42 22.10
CA CYS A 300 -14.12 13.22 22.94
C CYS A 300 -13.87 12.17 24.02
N ILE A 301 -13.40 10.98 23.63
CA ILE A 301 -13.09 9.87 24.54
C ILE A 301 -12.01 10.25 25.55
N TYR A 302 -11.01 11.02 25.13
CA TYR A 302 -9.97 11.52 26.04
C TYR A 302 -10.53 12.46 27.11
N ARG A 303 -11.49 13.32 26.76
CA ARG A 303 -12.12 14.28 27.70
C ARG A 303 -13.09 13.63 28.69
N LEU A 304 -13.67 12.47 28.34
CA LEU A 304 -14.60 11.75 29.23
C LEU A 304 -13.92 11.17 30.47
N ASP A 305 -12.58 11.02 30.44
CA ASP A 305 -11.75 10.52 31.54
C ASP A 305 -12.43 9.38 32.32
N GLY A 306 -12.60 9.46 33.64
CA GLY A 306 -13.14 8.37 34.48
C GLY A 306 -14.56 7.89 34.16
N VAL A 307 -15.29 8.54 33.23
CA VAL A 307 -16.61 8.08 32.74
C VAL A 307 -16.46 7.12 31.55
N ARG A 308 -15.29 7.10 30.92
CA ARG A 308 -14.97 6.26 29.78
C ARG A 308 -15.04 4.77 30.15
N ASN A 309 -15.69 3.99 29.29
CA ASN A 309 -15.72 2.54 29.39
C ASN A 309 -15.65 1.91 27.99
N GLY A 310 -15.59 0.57 27.93
CA GLY A 310 -15.46 -0.20 26.69
C GLY A 310 -16.79 -0.55 26.00
N ASP A 311 -17.94 -0.14 26.53
CA ASP A 311 -19.27 -0.40 25.95
C ASP A 311 -19.61 0.72 24.96
N TRP A 312 -19.65 0.40 23.66
CA TRP A 312 -19.93 1.40 22.63
C TRP A 312 -21.35 1.93 22.75
N SER A 313 -22.34 1.09 23.04
CA SER A 313 -23.74 1.51 23.17
C SER A 313 -23.92 2.55 24.28
N ALA A 314 -23.23 2.38 25.41
CA ALA A 314 -23.23 3.36 26.49
C ALA A 314 -22.46 4.64 26.08
N MET A 315 -21.29 4.49 25.48
CA MET A 315 -20.41 5.59 25.12
C MET A 315 -20.93 6.43 23.95
N ARG A 316 -21.67 5.84 23.02
CA ARG A 316 -22.26 6.51 21.85
C ARG A 316 -23.14 7.70 22.27
N ASN A 317 -23.99 7.53 23.27
CA ASN A 317 -24.84 8.60 23.79
C ASN A 317 -24.04 9.80 24.35
N LEU A 318 -22.83 9.54 24.86
CA LEU A 318 -21.94 10.57 25.40
C LEU A 318 -21.10 11.22 24.30
N VAL A 319 -20.77 10.48 23.24
CA VAL A 319 -19.90 10.92 22.15
C VAL A 319 -20.68 11.69 21.08
N ASP A 320 -21.83 11.17 20.65
CA ASP A 320 -22.62 11.69 19.51
C ASP A 320 -22.91 13.21 19.60
N PRO A 321 -23.27 13.79 20.76
CA PRO A 321 -23.51 15.23 20.87
C PRO A 321 -22.29 16.11 20.61
N HIS A 322 -21.08 15.54 20.69
CA HIS A 322 -19.80 16.25 20.55
C HIS A 322 -19.15 16.10 19.17
N LEU A 323 -19.69 15.23 18.33
CA LEU A 323 -19.21 15.03 16.96
C LEU A 323 -19.91 15.97 15.97
N SER A 324 -19.17 16.44 14.97
CA SER A 324 -19.77 17.05 13.77
C SER A 324 -20.73 16.08 13.08
N LEU A 325 -21.62 16.61 12.23
CA LEU A 325 -22.58 15.76 11.51
C LEU A 325 -21.82 14.77 10.59
N GLU A 326 -20.82 15.27 9.88
CA GLU A 326 -19.99 14.48 8.97
C GLU A 326 -19.17 13.42 9.72
N ALA A 327 -18.65 13.74 10.92
CA ALA A 327 -17.96 12.75 11.74
C ALA A 327 -18.91 11.65 12.25
N ARG A 328 -20.14 12.01 12.65
CA ARG A 328 -21.17 11.05 13.05
C ARG A 328 -21.53 10.09 11.93
N ASP A 329 -21.75 10.60 10.72
CA ASP A 329 -22.09 9.76 9.57
C ASP A 329 -20.99 8.73 9.28
N VAL A 330 -19.71 9.11 9.39
CA VAL A 330 -18.59 8.17 9.20
C VAL A 330 -18.49 7.17 10.36
N VAL A 331 -18.71 7.59 11.60
CA VAL A 331 -18.71 6.69 12.77
C VAL A 331 -19.85 5.67 12.66
N GLU A 332 -21.06 6.09 12.27
CA GLU A 332 -22.20 5.20 12.05
C GLU A 332 -21.94 4.22 10.89
N ALA A 333 -21.29 4.69 9.81
CA ALA A 333 -20.87 3.83 8.72
C ALA A 333 -19.81 2.80 9.16
N ALA A 334 -18.89 3.18 10.06
CA ALA A 334 -17.90 2.28 10.64
C ALA A 334 -18.56 1.26 11.59
N GLU A 335 -19.52 1.71 12.40
CA GLU A 335 -20.34 0.87 13.29
C GLU A 335 -21.06 -0.22 12.49
N SER A 336 -21.61 0.15 11.34
CA SER A 336 -22.34 -0.78 10.46
C SER A 336 -21.42 -1.72 9.67
N ALA A 337 -20.12 -1.46 9.61
CA ALA A 337 -19.18 -2.20 8.75
C ALA A 337 -18.56 -3.42 9.43
N ILE A 338 -18.48 -3.43 10.76
CA ILE A 338 -17.76 -4.43 11.56
C ILE A 338 -18.47 -4.67 12.90
N ASP A 339 -17.98 -5.62 13.70
CA ASP A 339 -18.33 -5.68 15.13
C ASP A 339 -17.65 -4.53 15.88
N PHE A 340 -18.35 -3.40 15.96
CA PHE A 340 -17.79 -2.15 16.46
C PHE A 340 -17.62 -2.16 17.98
N ASP A 341 -18.46 -2.87 18.74
CA ASP A 341 -18.30 -3.03 20.18
C ASP A 341 -16.96 -3.69 20.51
N VAL A 342 -16.59 -4.75 19.79
CA VAL A 342 -15.32 -5.46 19.98
C VAL A 342 -14.11 -4.58 19.65
N PHE A 343 -14.18 -3.80 18.56
CA PHE A 343 -13.16 -2.79 18.25
C PHE A 343 -13.09 -1.69 19.31
N PHE A 344 -14.24 -1.15 19.70
CA PHE A 344 -14.34 0.00 20.59
C PHE A 344 -13.84 -0.33 22.00
N HIS A 345 -14.09 -1.54 22.48
CA HIS A 345 -13.56 -2.02 23.76
C HIS A 345 -12.05 -1.74 23.89
N ASP A 346 -11.26 -2.14 22.88
CA ASP A 346 -9.81 -1.95 22.88
C ASP A 346 -9.42 -0.49 22.56
N PHE A 347 -10.13 0.17 21.63
CA PHE A 347 -9.88 1.57 21.25
C PHE A 347 -10.11 2.56 22.41
N SER A 348 -11.10 2.28 23.27
CA SER A 348 -11.46 3.10 24.43
C SER A 348 -10.32 3.17 25.46
N ARG A 349 -9.47 2.13 25.57
CA ARG A 349 -8.44 2.01 26.61
C ARG A 349 -9.03 2.14 28.03
N ALA A 350 -10.27 1.68 28.24
CA ALA A 350 -10.91 1.73 29.55
C ALA A 350 -10.12 0.96 30.63
N SER A 351 -9.57 -0.22 30.29
CA SER A 351 -8.76 -1.02 31.22
C SER A 351 -7.46 -0.35 31.68
N ALA A 352 -6.92 0.61 30.91
CA ALA A 352 -5.72 1.35 31.30
C ALA A 352 -6.00 2.38 32.42
N GLN A 353 -7.27 2.76 32.64
CA GLN A 353 -7.64 3.62 33.77
C GLN A 353 -7.55 2.87 35.10
N GLU A 354 -7.83 1.57 35.11
CA GLU A 354 -7.72 0.74 36.32
C GLU A 354 -6.28 0.61 36.82
N PHE A 355 -5.28 0.78 35.95
CA PHE A 355 -3.86 0.79 36.35
C PHE A 355 -3.40 2.12 36.95
N LEU A 356 -4.12 3.22 36.67
CA LEU A 356 -3.79 4.57 37.14
C LEU A 356 -4.65 5.02 38.34
N ALA A 357 -5.71 4.27 38.65
CA ALA A 357 -6.52 4.41 39.85
C ALA A 357 -5.86 3.67 41.03
#